data_AF-A0A3D8TMM8-F1
#
_entry.id   AF-A0A3D8TMM8-F1
#
_cell.length_a   1.000
_cell.length_b   1.000
_cell.length_c   1.000
_cell.angle_alpha   90.00
_cell.angle_beta   90.00
_cell.angle_gamma   90.00
#
_symmetry.space_group_name_H-M   'P 1'
#
loop_
_entity.id
_entity.type
_entity.pdbx_description
1 polymer ?
#
loop_
_entity_poly.entity_id
_entity_poly.type
_entity_poly.pdbx_seq_one_letter_code
_entity_poly.pdbx_strand_id
1 'polypeptide(L)'
;TAEEVSSTGVHWTFSPVLCIARDTRWGRVDETFGEDPMLIGEMASAMVKGYQGGAQAGETLPKDAILACAKHFAGYSETQGGRDASEADLSHRKLESWFLPPFERIAKEGCGTFMLGYESIEGVPVTFNKWLLADKLRGAWKYNGTLITDWDNVGRSVWEQKVKPDYVHAAADAVKAGNDLVMTTPGFYDGAIEAVHTGLLDESLIDEAVARILALKFRLGLFEDPRLPDEKRIKAVIGSEDHRRVNLELAREAVALLRNDGGLPFDAAPAEAIPGSGDAPARKRIAVVGPLADDAQNQLGDWAGSSGQVGWMPDGHPRGMITTVLDGFRALAGDGCEVTYARGANVIDLVPDPEGEFYPDGQPRPKIGVSAPVDRALLDEAVAAAREADLIVAVVGDVVQLVG
;
A
#
# COMPACT_ATOMS: atom_id res chain seq x y z
N THR A 1 -10.64 7.63 6.22
CA THR A 1 -9.58 8.06 5.28
C THR A 1 -9.98 9.25 4.43
N ALA A 2 -10.99 9.16 3.55
CA ALA A 2 -11.36 10.27 2.64
C ALA A 2 -11.68 11.58 3.37
N GLU A 3 -12.37 11.51 4.51
CA GLU A 3 -12.66 12.68 5.33
C GLU A 3 -11.41 13.39 5.85
N GLU A 4 -10.37 12.64 6.23
CA GLU A 4 -9.10 13.22 6.67
C GLU A 4 -8.37 13.85 5.50
N VAL A 5 -8.20 13.11 4.39
CA VAL A 5 -7.45 13.56 3.21
C VAL A 5 -8.10 14.76 2.53
N SER A 6 -9.42 14.75 2.35
CA SER A 6 -10.14 15.85 1.69
C SER A 6 -10.06 17.18 2.45
N SER A 7 -9.66 17.16 3.72
CA SER A 7 -9.43 18.38 4.51
C SER A 7 -8.06 19.02 4.29
N THR A 8 -7.12 18.33 3.63
CA THR A 8 -5.70 18.75 3.53
C THR A 8 -5.31 19.33 2.17
N GLY A 9 -6.25 19.43 1.23
CA GLY A 9 -5.98 19.90 -0.12
C GLY A 9 -5.62 18.81 -1.14
N VAL A 10 -5.58 17.54 -0.71
CA VAL A 10 -5.39 16.39 -1.60
C VAL A 10 -6.75 15.94 -2.15
N HIS A 11 -6.85 15.76 -3.47
CA HIS A 11 -8.12 15.41 -4.14
C HIS A 11 -8.23 13.93 -4.54
N TRP A 12 -7.13 13.19 -4.47
CA TRP A 12 -6.98 11.90 -5.13
C TRP A 12 -6.00 11.01 -4.37
N THR A 13 -6.37 9.76 -4.15
CA THR A 13 -5.48 8.73 -3.60
C THR A 13 -5.19 7.63 -4.62
N PHE A 14 -3.96 7.11 -4.61
CA PHE A 14 -3.56 5.94 -5.41
C PHE A 14 -3.93 4.63 -4.70
N SER A 15 -5.24 4.43 -4.51
CA SER A 15 -5.84 3.30 -3.78
C SER A 15 -7.29 3.09 -4.24
N PRO A 16 -7.84 1.85 -4.25
CA PRO A 16 -7.25 0.60 -3.75
C PRO A 16 -6.31 -0.14 -4.71
N VAL A 17 -5.53 -1.05 -4.14
CA VAL A 17 -4.78 -2.07 -4.90
C VAL A 17 -5.69 -3.25 -5.21
N LEU A 18 -5.69 -3.66 -6.47
CA LEU A 18 -6.46 -4.79 -7.02
C LEU A 18 -5.55 -5.89 -7.58
N CYS A 19 -4.24 -5.76 -7.38
CA CYS A 19 -3.31 -6.86 -7.58
C CYS A 19 -3.75 -8.09 -6.79
N ILE A 20 -3.57 -9.27 -7.38
CA ILE A 20 -3.93 -10.57 -6.82
C ILE A 20 -2.65 -11.29 -6.36
N ALA A 21 -2.55 -11.65 -5.09
CA ALA A 21 -1.34 -12.24 -4.49
C ALA A 21 -1.10 -13.70 -4.92
N ARG A 22 -0.68 -13.91 -6.17
CA ARG A 22 -0.46 -15.26 -6.73
C ARG A 22 0.92 -15.83 -6.45
N ASP A 23 1.85 -15.00 -6.01
CA ASP A 23 3.20 -15.38 -5.63
C ASP A 23 3.56 -14.69 -4.31
N THR A 24 3.68 -15.44 -3.22
CA THR A 24 3.95 -14.91 -1.88
C THR A 24 5.38 -14.36 -1.74
N ARG A 25 6.23 -14.53 -2.75
CA ARG A 25 7.58 -13.93 -2.79
C ARG A 25 7.54 -12.47 -3.22
N TRP A 26 6.43 -12.03 -3.80
CA TRP A 26 6.28 -10.66 -4.29
C TRP A 26 6.26 -9.68 -3.12
N GLY A 27 7.10 -8.66 -3.20
CA GLY A 27 7.33 -7.72 -2.10
C GLY A 27 6.11 -6.85 -1.77
N ARG A 28 5.06 -6.83 -2.60
CA ARG A 28 3.89 -5.93 -2.43
C ARG A 28 2.59 -6.70 -2.13
N VAL A 29 2.71 -7.90 -1.57
CA VAL A 29 1.55 -8.74 -1.19
C VAL A 29 0.71 -8.08 -0.10
N ASP A 30 1.34 -7.35 0.81
CA ASP A 30 0.72 -6.59 1.90
C ASP A 30 -0.29 -5.55 1.41
N GLU A 31 -0.09 -4.99 0.22
CA GLU A 31 -1.03 -4.06 -0.40
C GLU A 31 -2.31 -4.73 -0.92
N THR A 32 -2.31 -6.05 -1.12
CA THR A 32 -3.41 -6.78 -1.78
C THR A 32 -4.53 -7.18 -0.82
N PHE A 33 -5.70 -7.52 -1.38
CA PHE A 33 -6.77 -8.20 -0.63
C PHE A 33 -6.68 -9.74 -0.72
N GLY A 34 -5.49 -10.29 -0.99
CA GLY A 34 -5.23 -11.72 -1.07
C GLY A 34 -5.26 -12.30 -2.49
N GLU A 35 -5.57 -13.59 -2.59
CA GLU A 35 -5.36 -14.40 -3.81
C GLU A 35 -6.64 -14.74 -4.60
N ASP A 36 -7.79 -14.14 -4.25
CA ASP A 36 -9.08 -14.46 -4.87
C ASP A 36 -9.70 -13.26 -5.61
N PRO A 37 -10.04 -13.38 -6.91
CA PRO A 37 -10.61 -12.27 -7.69
C PRO A 37 -11.94 -11.75 -7.15
N MET A 38 -12.78 -12.60 -6.54
CA MET A 38 -14.09 -12.20 -6.04
C MET A 38 -13.94 -11.40 -4.75
N LEU A 39 -13.14 -11.87 -3.80
CA LEU A 39 -12.85 -11.15 -2.55
C LEU A 39 -12.20 -9.80 -2.83
N ILE A 40 -11.21 -9.74 -3.73
CA ILE A 40 -10.60 -8.48 -4.16
C ILE A 40 -11.68 -7.55 -4.74
N GLY A 41 -12.58 -8.07 -5.57
CA GLY A 41 -13.67 -7.31 -6.16
C GLY A 41 -14.63 -6.72 -5.11
N GLU A 42 -14.99 -7.48 -4.08
CA GLU A 42 -15.86 -7.01 -2.99
C GLU A 42 -15.18 -5.92 -2.15
N MET A 43 -13.94 -6.17 -1.71
CA MET A 43 -13.19 -5.25 -0.85
C MET A 43 -12.85 -3.95 -1.60
N ALA A 44 -12.40 -4.05 -2.85
CA ALA A 44 -12.11 -2.88 -3.68
C ALA A 44 -13.38 -2.07 -4.01
N SER A 45 -14.51 -2.72 -4.32
CA SER A 45 -15.80 -2.05 -4.54
C SER A 45 -16.22 -1.24 -3.31
N ALA A 46 -16.15 -1.83 -2.12
CA ALA A 46 -16.48 -1.16 -0.87
C ALA A 46 -15.54 0.03 -0.61
N MET A 47 -14.23 -0.14 -0.80
CA MET A 47 -13.24 0.90 -0.55
C MET A 47 -13.37 2.07 -1.55
N VAL A 48 -13.62 1.81 -2.84
CA VAL A 48 -13.90 2.86 -3.85
C VAL A 48 -15.13 3.67 -3.47
N LYS A 49 -16.22 3.02 -3.05
CA LYS A 49 -17.43 3.72 -2.59
C LYS A 49 -17.14 4.59 -1.37
N GLY A 50 -16.36 4.08 -0.41
CA GLY A 50 -15.93 4.84 0.76
C GLY A 50 -15.08 6.07 0.41
N TYR A 51 -14.14 5.93 -0.53
CA TYR A 51 -13.31 7.06 -0.96
C TYR A 51 -14.10 8.14 -1.69
N GLN A 52 -14.97 7.73 -2.61
CA GLN A 52 -15.72 8.65 -3.46
C GLN A 52 -17.02 9.15 -2.83
N GLY A 53 -17.32 8.76 -1.59
CA GLY A 53 -18.58 9.12 -0.92
C GLY A 53 -19.81 8.59 -1.69
N GLY A 54 -19.67 7.43 -2.34
CA GLY A 54 -20.68 6.84 -3.22
C GLY A 54 -20.79 7.44 -4.62
N ALA A 55 -20.07 8.54 -4.92
CA ALA A 55 -20.07 9.13 -6.26
C ALA A 55 -19.43 8.20 -7.30
N GLN A 56 -20.03 8.13 -8.48
CA GLN A 56 -19.52 7.39 -9.63
C GLN A 56 -18.73 8.31 -10.57
N ALA A 57 -17.88 7.70 -11.40
CA ALA A 57 -17.16 8.40 -12.46
C ALA A 57 -18.15 9.13 -13.39
N GLY A 58 -18.06 10.47 -13.44
CA GLY A 58 -18.99 11.32 -14.17
C GLY A 58 -19.85 12.21 -13.28
N GLU A 59 -19.93 11.91 -11.99
CA GLU A 59 -20.71 12.68 -11.02
C GLU A 59 -19.86 13.73 -10.27
N THR A 60 -20.53 14.62 -9.56
CA THR A 60 -19.86 15.58 -8.67
C THR A 60 -19.28 14.86 -7.46
N LEU A 61 -17.98 15.02 -7.23
CA LEU A 61 -17.32 14.47 -6.06
C LEU A 61 -17.63 15.31 -4.81
N PRO A 62 -18.17 14.72 -3.72
CA PRO A 62 -18.40 15.42 -2.45
C PRO A 62 -17.16 16.11 -1.90
N LYS A 63 -17.33 17.10 -1.01
CA LYS A 63 -16.22 17.87 -0.41
C LYS A 63 -15.44 17.07 0.64
N ASP A 64 -16.05 16.02 1.15
CA ASP A 64 -15.50 15.05 2.09
C ASP A 64 -15.02 13.75 1.43
N ALA A 65 -15.08 13.69 0.11
CA ALA A 65 -14.63 12.57 -0.72
C ALA A 65 -13.35 12.92 -1.50
N ILE A 66 -12.66 11.86 -1.94
CA ILE A 66 -11.49 11.92 -2.81
C ILE A 66 -11.66 10.93 -3.97
N LEU A 67 -10.99 11.17 -5.10
CA LEU A 67 -10.93 10.19 -6.18
C LEU A 67 -10.23 8.92 -5.70
N ALA A 68 -10.77 7.76 -6.09
CA ALA A 68 -10.09 6.48 -5.97
C ALA A 68 -9.26 6.19 -7.23
N CYS A 69 -8.26 5.32 -7.10
CA CYS A 69 -7.42 4.84 -8.18
C CYS A 69 -7.31 3.32 -8.15
N ALA A 70 -7.80 2.65 -9.19
CA ALA A 70 -7.56 1.23 -9.37
C ALA A 70 -6.10 1.01 -9.78
N LYS A 71 -5.28 0.37 -8.93
CA LYS A 71 -3.90 0.03 -9.28
C LYS A 71 -3.56 -1.43 -8.95
N HIS A 72 -2.63 -2.08 -9.63
CA HIS A 72 -1.89 -1.65 -10.81
C HIS A 72 -2.48 -2.43 -11.98
N PHE A 73 -3.17 -1.74 -12.89
CA PHE A 73 -3.88 -2.36 -14.00
C PHE A 73 -2.88 -2.72 -15.11
N ALA A 74 -2.66 -3.99 -15.45
CA ALA A 74 -3.09 -5.20 -14.76
C ALA A 74 -2.10 -6.33 -15.03
N GLY A 75 -1.88 -7.23 -14.07
CA GLY A 75 -0.99 -8.40 -14.23
C GLY A 75 0.27 -8.35 -13.37
N TYR A 76 0.58 -7.16 -12.84
CA TYR A 76 1.78 -6.85 -12.07
C TYR A 76 2.16 -7.82 -10.95
N SER A 77 1.18 -8.50 -10.35
CA SER A 77 1.39 -9.35 -9.17
C SER A 77 1.71 -10.82 -9.48
N GLU A 78 1.79 -11.23 -10.75
CA GLU A 78 2.29 -12.56 -11.14
C GLU A 78 3.33 -12.44 -12.26
N THR A 79 4.50 -11.95 -11.89
CA THR A 79 5.67 -11.81 -12.76
C THR A 79 6.71 -12.91 -12.46
N GLN A 80 7.70 -13.07 -13.33
CA GLN A 80 8.70 -14.13 -13.23
C GLN A 80 9.46 -14.12 -11.89
N GLY A 81 9.20 -15.15 -11.08
CA GLY A 81 9.87 -15.37 -9.80
C GLY A 81 9.39 -14.47 -8.67
N GLY A 82 8.26 -13.78 -8.84
CA GLY A 82 7.72 -12.86 -7.84
C GLY A 82 8.55 -11.59 -7.67
N ARG A 83 9.36 -11.21 -8.67
CA ARG A 83 10.22 -10.03 -8.59
C ARG A 83 9.45 -8.79 -9.03
N ASP A 84 9.74 -7.66 -8.42
CA ASP A 84 9.18 -6.39 -8.84
C ASP A 84 9.43 -6.13 -10.35
N ALA A 85 8.34 -5.81 -11.06
CA ALA A 85 8.28 -5.43 -12.47
C ALA A 85 9.05 -6.32 -13.47
N SER A 86 9.35 -7.57 -13.12
CA SER A 86 9.85 -8.58 -14.06
C SER A 86 8.79 -8.95 -15.12
N GLU A 87 9.17 -9.73 -16.14
CA GLU A 87 8.24 -10.11 -17.21
C GLU A 87 7.00 -10.85 -16.67
N ALA A 88 5.84 -10.51 -17.20
CA ALA A 88 4.57 -11.17 -16.93
C ALA A 88 4.14 -12.01 -18.14
N ASP A 89 4.33 -13.33 -18.06
CA ASP A 89 3.88 -14.30 -19.07
C ASP A 89 2.36 -14.57 -18.91
N LEU A 90 1.57 -13.54 -19.17
CA LEU A 90 0.13 -13.51 -18.95
C LEU A 90 -0.63 -13.30 -20.26
N SER A 91 -0.93 -14.40 -20.95
CA SER A 91 -1.87 -14.39 -22.08
C SER A 91 -3.19 -13.69 -21.74
N HIS A 92 -3.86 -13.13 -22.75
CA HIS A 92 -5.19 -12.50 -22.60
C HIS A 92 -6.21 -13.40 -21.87
N ARG A 93 -6.17 -14.71 -22.13
CA ARG A 93 -7.02 -15.69 -21.44
C ARG A 93 -6.74 -15.71 -19.94
N LYS A 94 -5.46 -15.73 -19.54
CA LYS A 94 -5.05 -15.79 -18.14
C LYS A 94 -5.37 -14.47 -17.42
N LEU A 95 -5.14 -13.34 -18.08
CA LEU A 95 -5.55 -12.01 -17.59
C LEU A 95 -7.06 -11.98 -17.31
N GLU A 96 -7.89 -12.35 -18.28
CA GLU A 96 -9.35 -12.38 -18.11
C GLU A 96 -9.79 -13.32 -16.97
N SER A 97 -9.10 -14.45 -16.80
CA SER A 97 -9.50 -15.48 -15.86
C SER A 97 -9.25 -15.09 -14.40
N TRP A 98 -8.14 -14.39 -14.11
CA TRP A 98 -7.68 -14.22 -12.72
C TRP A 98 -7.40 -12.77 -12.32
N PHE A 99 -7.11 -11.88 -13.27
CA PHE A 99 -6.63 -10.53 -12.95
C PHE A 99 -7.69 -9.47 -13.22
N LEU A 100 -8.34 -9.55 -14.38
CA LEU A 100 -9.29 -8.53 -14.82
C LEU A 100 -10.64 -8.47 -14.07
N PRO A 101 -11.20 -9.55 -13.48
CA PRO A 101 -12.51 -9.48 -12.85
C PRO A 101 -12.71 -8.34 -11.82
N PRO A 102 -11.81 -8.11 -10.85
CA PRO A 102 -11.99 -7.00 -9.91
C PRO A 102 -11.86 -5.63 -10.57
N PHE A 103 -10.97 -5.47 -11.56
CA PHE A 103 -10.83 -4.21 -12.32
C PHE A 103 -12.07 -3.91 -13.16
N GLU A 104 -12.62 -4.90 -13.86
CA GLU A 104 -13.85 -4.76 -14.65
C GLU A 104 -15.00 -4.27 -13.78
N ARG A 105 -15.15 -4.88 -12.59
CA ARG A 105 -16.18 -4.52 -11.63
C ARG A 105 -16.07 -3.05 -11.25
N ILE A 106 -14.93 -2.60 -10.74
CA ILE A 106 -14.82 -1.21 -10.27
C ILE A 106 -14.77 -0.18 -11.40
N ALA A 107 -14.34 -0.55 -12.61
CA ALA A 107 -14.47 0.29 -13.79
C ALA A 107 -15.95 0.57 -14.10
N LYS A 108 -16.80 -0.47 -14.05
CA LYS A 108 -18.25 -0.35 -14.27
C LYS A 108 -19.01 0.29 -13.12
N GLU A 109 -18.50 0.17 -11.89
CA GLU A 109 -19.05 0.88 -10.72
C GLU A 109 -18.60 2.35 -10.63
N GLY A 110 -17.73 2.80 -11.55
CA GLY A 110 -17.35 4.20 -11.66
C GLY A 110 -16.20 4.62 -10.75
N CYS A 111 -15.17 3.77 -10.58
CA CYS A 111 -13.89 4.22 -10.05
C CYS A 111 -13.36 5.41 -10.86
N GLY A 112 -12.87 6.45 -10.19
CA GLY A 112 -12.54 7.72 -10.85
C GLY A 112 -11.30 7.66 -11.73
N THR A 113 -10.30 6.87 -11.33
CA THR A 113 -9.01 6.78 -12.03
C THR A 113 -8.44 5.36 -12.05
N PHE A 114 -7.58 5.07 -13.02
CA PHE A 114 -6.86 3.81 -13.16
C PHE A 114 -5.36 4.11 -13.33
N MET A 115 -4.51 3.36 -12.62
CA MET A 115 -3.06 3.40 -12.74
C MET A 115 -2.56 2.19 -13.52
N LEU A 116 -1.71 2.43 -14.52
CA LEU A 116 -1.17 1.38 -15.39
C LEU A 116 0.06 0.72 -14.77
N GLY A 117 0.11 -0.61 -14.75
CA GLY A 117 1.21 -1.39 -14.17
C GLY A 117 2.57 -1.15 -14.83
N TYR A 118 3.62 -1.44 -14.07
CA TYR A 118 5.02 -1.29 -14.50
C TYR A 118 5.42 -2.30 -15.59
N GLU A 119 4.97 -3.54 -15.40
CA GLU A 119 5.51 -4.74 -16.04
C GLU A 119 5.27 -4.78 -17.56
N SER A 120 6.15 -5.53 -18.23
CA SER A 120 5.93 -6.00 -19.59
C SER A 120 5.08 -7.27 -19.55
N ILE A 121 4.01 -7.30 -20.34
CA ILE A 121 3.15 -8.48 -20.48
C ILE A 121 3.32 -9.05 -21.88
N GLU A 122 3.86 -10.26 -21.96
CA GLU A 122 4.15 -10.94 -23.22
C GLU A 122 4.94 -10.03 -24.19
N GLY A 123 5.91 -9.29 -23.66
CA GLY A 123 6.77 -8.35 -24.38
C GLY A 123 6.18 -6.96 -24.63
N VAL A 124 4.98 -6.64 -24.13
CA VAL A 124 4.35 -5.33 -24.30
C VAL A 124 4.03 -4.69 -22.94
N PRO A 125 4.75 -3.64 -22.53
CA PRO A 125 4.44 -2.88 -21.31
C PRO A 125 3.02 -2.33 -21.31
N VAL A 126 2.35 -2.33 -20.15
CA VAL A 126 0.92 -1.97 -20.04
C VAL A 126 0.61 -0.58 -20.59
N THR A 127 1.54 0.37 -20.40
CA THR A 127 1.48 1.73 -20.95
C THR A 127 1.24 1.78 -22.46
N PHE A 128 1.62 0.74 -23.21
CA PHE A 128 1.44 0.63 -24.66
C PHE A 128 0.50 -0.52 -25.07
N ASN A 129 -0.11 -1.23 -24.11
CA ASN A 129 -0.86 -2.45 -24.38
C ASN A 129 -2.27 -2.13 -24.89
N LYS A 130 -2.43 -2.14 -26.22
CA LYS A 130 -3.71 -1.85 -26.89
C LYS A 130 -4.86 -2.75 -26.41
N TRP A 131 -4.61 -4.03 -26.16
CA TRP A 131 -5.68 -4.94 -25.75
C TRP A 131 -6.24 -4.56 -24.38
N LEU A 132 -5.37 -4.25 -23.42
CA LEU A 132 -5.79 -3.79 -22.10
C LEU A 132 -6.46 -2.41 -22.15
N LEU A 133 -5.83 -1.42 -22.79
CA LEU A 133 -6.30 -0.04 -22.74
C LEU A 133 -7.48 0.23 -23.67
N ALA A 134 -7.35 -0.12 -24.95
CA ALA A 134 -8.35 0.18 -25.96
C ALA A 134 -9.44 -0.89 -26.02
N ASP A 135 -9.09 -2.17 -26.05
CA ASP A 135 -10.08 -3.23 -26.29
C ASP A 135 -10.86 -3.58 -25.02
N LYS A 136 -10.21 -3.66 -23.85
CA LYS A 136 -10.85 -3.95 -22.56
C LYS A 136 -11.38 -2.69 -21.86
N LEU A 137 -10.49 -1.81 -21.38
CA LEU A 137 -10.86 -0.70 -20.50
C LEU A 137 -11.78 0.32 -21.20
N ARG A 138 -11.31 0.97 -22.27
CA ARG A 138 -12.12 1.93 -23.05
C ARG A 138 -13.18 1.23 -23.91
N GLY A 139 -12.88 0.05 -24.42
CA GLY A 139 -13.68 -0.71 -25.38
C GLY A 139 -14.83 -1.48 -24.74
N ALA A 140 -14.53 -2.65 -24.18
CA ALA A 140 -15.53 -3.56 -23.63
C ALA A 140 -16.22 -3.02 -22.37
N TRP A 141 -15.46 -2.37 -21.48
CA TRP A 141 -15.97 -1.86 -20.21
C TRP A 141 -16.54 -0.45 -20.32
N LYS A 142 -16.29 0.25 -21.43
CA LYS A 142 -16.73 1.63 -21.67
C LYS A 142 -16.30 2.58 -20.54
N TYR A 143 -15.10 2.39 -20.02
CA TYR A 143 -14.57 3.17 -18.90
C TYR A 143 -14.27 4.62 -19.31
N ASN A 144 -14.87 5.57 -18.59
CA ASN A 144 -14.80 7.01 -18.88
C ASN A 144 -14.02 7.80 -17.82
N GLY A 145 -13.37 7.13 -16.87
CA GLY A 145 -12.48 7.79 -15.91
C GLY A 145 -11.12 8.12 -16.53
N THR A 146 -10.21 8.61 -15.70
CA THR A 146 -8.88 9.10 -16.13
C THR A 146 -7.82 8.03 -15.91
N LEU A 147 -6.86 7.93 -16.84
CA LEU A 147 -5.71 7.04 -16.73
C LEU A 147 -4.48 7.80 -16.23
N ILE A 148 -3.64 7.13 -15.47
CA ILE A 148 -2.30 7.61 -15.14
C ILE A 148 -1.31 6.46 -15.24
N THR A 149 -0.09 6.73 -15.69
CA THR A 149 0.98 5.73 -15.58
C THR A 149 1.38 5.52 -14.12
N ASP A 150 2.00 4.38 -13.81
CA ASP A 150 2.82 4.30 -12.59
C ASP A 150 4.14 5.06 -12.79
N TRP A 151 5.00 5.08 -11.76
CA TRP A 151 6.16 5.95 -11.64
C TRP A 151 7.18 5.76 -12.77
N ASP A 152 7.27 6.76 -13.64
CA ASP A 152 8.18 6.79 -14.76
C ASP A 152 8.00 5.65 -15.78
N ASN A 153 6.80 5.06 -15.95
CA ASN A 153 6.61 3.96 -16.90
C ASN A 153 7.12 4.29 -18.32
N VAL A 154 6.92 5.53 -18.78
CA VAL A 154 7.37 5.97 -20.10
C VAL A 154 8.89 5.98 -20.16
N GLY A 155 9.58 6.46 -19.12
CA GLY A 155 11.05 6.42 -19.04
C GLY A 155 11.59 5.01 -18.88
N ARG A 156 11.02 4.20 -17.98
CA ARG A 156 11.38 2.80 -17.75
C ARG A 156 11.32 1.96 -19.03
N SER A 157 10.38 2.27 -19.92
CA SER A 157 10.30 1.61 -21.23
C SER A 157 11.54 1.80 -22.11
N VAL A 158 12.30 2.88 -21.89
CA VAL A 158 13.56 3.21 -22.56
C VAL A 158 14.76 2.68 -21.77
N TRP A 159 14.90 3.10 -20.51
CA TRP A 159 16.14 2.89 -19.78
C TRP A 159 16.20 1.55 -19.02
N GLU A 160 15.07 0.95 -18.68
CA GLU A 160 15.01 -0.30 -17.90
C GLU A 160 14.63 -1.48 -18.78
N GLN A 161 13.46 -1.43 -19.41
CA GLN A 161 12.89 -2.53 -20.22
C GLN A 161 13.53 -2.64 -21.60
N LYS A 162 14.19 -1.57 -22.07
CA LYS A 162 14.82 -1.48 -23.40
C LYS A 162 13.86 -1.80 -24.56
N VAL A 163 12.58 -1.47 -24.40
CA VAL A 163 11.52 -1.67 -25.40
C VAL A 163 11.45 -0.51 -26.38
N LYS A 164 11.62 0.72 -25.89
CA LYS A 164 11.58 1.94 -26.70
C LYS A 164 13.00 2.44 -26.98
N PRO A 165 13.29 2.93 -28.20
CA PRO A 165 14.63 3.38 -28.55
C PRO A 165 15.03 4.69 -27.85
N ASP A 166 14.06 5.57 -27.59
CA ASP A 166 14.26 6.89 -27.00
C ASP A 166 12.93 7.44 -26.44
N TYR A 167 13.01 8.59 -25.76
CA TYR A 167 11.85 9.26 -25.15
C TYR A 167 10.86 9.82 -26.17
N VAL A 168 11.29 10.16 -27.40
CA VAL A 168 10.42 10.69 -28.45
C VAL A 168 9.43 9.60 -28.92
N HIS A 169 9.95 8.42 -29.23
CA HIS A 169 9.14 7.26 -29.60
C HIS A 169 8.30 6.76 -28.41
N ALA A 170 8.86 6.74 -27.20
CA ALA A 170 8.13 6.35 -26.01
C ALA A 170 6.94 7.29 -25.72
N ALA A 171 7.14 8.60 -25.80
CA ALA A 171 6.08 9.59 -25.62
C ALA A 171 5.00 9.47 -26.71
N ALA A 172 5.41 9.37 -27.98
CA ALA A 172 4.49 9.21 -29.10
C ALA A 172 3.60 7.97 -28.94
N ASP A 173 4.20 6.82 -28.60
CA ASP A 173 3.45 5.57 -28.44
C ASP A 173 2.57 5.57 -27.19
N ALA A 174 2.99 6.22 -26.10
CA ALA A 174 2.16 6.37 -24.90
C ALA A 174 0.88 7.17 -25.22
N VAL A 175 1.01 8.32 -25.92
CA VAL A 175 -0.16 9.12 -26.32
C VAL A 175 -1.06 8.34 -27.28
N LYS A 176 -0.49 7.67 -28.30
CA LYS A 176 -1.24 6.85 -29.25
C LYS A 176 -1.96 5.66 -28.59
N ALA A 177 -1.41 5.12 -27.51
CA ALA A 177 -2.04 4.05 -26.74
C ALA A 177 -3.24 4.53 -25.89
N GLY A 178 -3.45 5.85 -25.79
CA GLY A 178 -4.59 6.46 -25.10
C GLY A 178 -4.34 6.80 -23.64
N ASN A 179 -3.09 7.03 -23.25
CA ASN A 179 -2.75 7.54 -21.91
C ASN A 179 -3.30 8.96 -21.70
N ASP A 180 -3.62 9.30 -20.44
CA ASP A 180 -4.05 10.66 -20.08
C ASP A 180 -2.94 11.38 -19.31
N LEU A 181 -2.66 10.98 -18.06
CA LEU A 181 -1.62 11.57 -17.23
C LEU A 181 -0.34 10.72 -17.26
N VAL A 182 0.82 11.37 -17.33
CA VAL A 182 2.14 10.72 -17.25
C VAL A 182 2.77 11.06 -15.90
N MET A 183 3.00 10.04 -15.07
CA MET A 183 3.60 10.18 -13.75
C MET A 183 5.12 10.16 -13.88
N THR A 184 5.76 11.22 -13.38
CA THR A 184 7.20 11.27 -13.06
C THR A 184 8.19 10.88 -14.18
N THR A 185 7.81 11.10 -15.45
CA THR A 185 8.74 11.03 -16.60
C THR A 185 9.05 12.43 -17.14
N PRO A 186 10.10 13.14 -16.65
CA PRO A 186 10.48 14.44 -17.19
C PRO A 186 10.79 14.41 -18.70
N GLY A 187 11.43 13.35 -19.19
CA GLY A 187 11.76 13.18 -20.61
C GLY A 187 10.55 13.10 -21.55
N PHE A 188 9.34 12.90 -21.01
CA PHE A 188 8.11 12.95 -21.80
C PHE A 188 7.85 14.34 -22.37
N TYR A 189 8.22 15.41 -21.65
CA TYR A 189 7.91 16.78 -22.07
C TYR A 189 8.56 17.13 -23.41
N ASP A 190 9.89 17.08 -23.47
CA ASP A 190 10.62 17.35 -24.71
C ASP A 190 10.35 16.26 -25.77
N GLY A 191 10.20 15.00 -25.33
CA GLY A 191 9.90 13.87 -26.22
C GLY A 191 8.57 14.02 -26.97
N ALA A 192 7.50 14.44 -26.29
CA ALA A 192 6.19 14.64 -26.90
C ALA A 192 6.18 15.84 -27.86
N ILE A 193 6.82 16.96 -27.47
CA ILE A 193 6.94 18.15 -28.32
C ILE A 193 7.70 17.82 -29.61
N GLU A 194 8.83 17.13 -29.50
CA GLU A 194 9.61 16.71 -30.66
C GLU A 194 8.84 15.71 -31.54
N ALA A 195 8.10 14.78 -30.94
CA ALA A 195 7.28 13.83 -31.69
C ALA A 195 6.21 14.54 -32.54
N VAL A 196 5.60 15.62 -32.04
CA VAL A 196 4.68 16.45 -32.83
C VAL A 196 5.42 17.19 -33.94
N HIS A 197 6.51 17.89 -33.61
CA HIS A 197 7.27 18.68 -34.59
C HIS A 197 7.83 17.84 -35.75
N THR A 198 8.19 16.59 -35.49
CA THR A 198 8.71 15.65 -36.49
C THR A 198 7.61 14.90 -37.25
N GLY A 199 6.34 15.08 -36.88
CA GLY A 199 5.19 14.39 -37.47
C GLY A 199 5.06 12.93 -37.04
N LEU A 200 5.81 12.48 -36.02
CA LEU A 200 5.69 11.14 -35.44
C LEU A 200 4.40 11.01 -34.61
N LEU A 201 3.93 12.10 -34.01
CA LEU A 201 2.71 12.17 -33.22
C LEU A 201 1.76 13.23 -33.80
N ASP A 202 0.50 12.87 -33.97
CA ASP A 202 -0.55 13.83 -34.31
C ASP A 202 -0.93 14.63 -33.06
N GLU A 203 -0.80 15.96 -33.12
CA GLU A 203 -1.10 16.87 -32.01
C GLU A 203 -2.55 16.75 -31.53
N SER A 204 -3.48 16.39 -32.42
CA SER A 204 -4.89 16.19 -32.04
C SER A 204 -5.08 15.09 -30.99
N LEU A 205 -4.19 14.11 -30.90
CA LEU A 205 -4.22 13.09 -29.85
C LEU A 205 -3.83 13.65 -28.48
N ILE A 206 -2.96 14.67 -28.44
CA ILE A 206 -2.65 15.42 -27.22
C ILE A 206 -3.87 16.24 -26.81
N ASP A 207 -4.52 16.93 -27.76
CA ASP A 207 -5.75 17.69 -27.49
C ASP A 207 -6.84 16.82 -26.88
N GLU A 208 -7.03 15.60 -27.39
CA GLU A 208 -7.98 14.65 -26.83
C GLU A 208 -7.62 14.23 -25.39
N ALA A 209 -6.34 13.99 -25.09
CA ALA A 209 -5.88 13.68 -23.74
C ALA A 209 -6.07 14.85 -22.78
N VAL A 210 -5.70 16.05 -23.21
CA VAL A 210 -5.89 17.30 -22.45
C VAL A 210 -7.38 17.54 -22.19
N ALA A 211 -8.25 17.31 -23.18
CA ALA A 211 -9.70 17.44 -23.01
C ALA A 211 -10.24 16.49 -21.93
N ARG A 212 -9.77 15.24 -21.87
CA ARG A 212 -10.16 14.27 -20.82
C ARG A 212 -9.68 14.71 -19.43
N ILE A 213 -8.46 15.23 -19.32
CA ILE A 213 -7.90 15.76 -18.06
C ILE A 213 -8.67 16.99 -17.58
N LEU A 214 -8.92 17.95 -18.47
CA LEU A 214 -9.66 19.16 -18.14
C LEU A 214 -11.11 18.84 -17.78
N ALA A 215 -11.76 17.91 -18.50
CA ALA A 215 -13.10 17.45 -18.16
C ALA A 215 -13.16 16.89 -16.73
N LEU A 216 -12.15 16.14 -16.28
CA LEU A 216 -12.06 15.71 -14.89
C LEU A 216 -11.97 16.90 -13.93
N LYS A 217 -11.05 17.85 -14.17
CA LYS A 217 -10.83 19.01 -13.29
C LYS A 217 -12.07 19.90 -13.17
N PHE A 218 -12.77 20.14 -14.28
CA PHE A 218 -14.04 20.87 -14.30
C PHE A 218 -15.13 20.10 -13.54
N ARG A 219 -15.25 18.79 -13.74
CA ARG A 219 -16.23 17.94 -13.03
C ARG A 219 -16.02 17.96 -11.51
N LEU A 220 -14.78 18.06 -11.05
CA LEU A 220 -14.45 18.20 -9.63
C LEU A 220 -14.72 19.60 -9.06
N GLY A 221 -15.00 20.59 -9.92
CA GLY A 221 -15.21 21.99 -9.57
C GLY A 221 -13.92 22.74 -9.19
N LEU A 222 -12.75 22.27 -9.64
CA LEU A 222 -11.45 22.82 -9.21
C LEU A 222 -11.15 24.20 -9.80
N PHE A 223 -11.88 24.61 -10.85
CA PHE A 223 -11.76 25.96 -11.42
C PHE A 223 -12.50 27.01 -10.56
N GLU A 224 -13.58 26.60 -9.89
CA GLU A 224 -14.37 27.46 -9.00
C GLU A 224 -13.86 27.39 -7.55
N ASP A 225 -13.47 26.20 -7.09
CA ASP A 225 -12.92 25.97 -5.76
C ASP A 225 -11.82 24.89 -5.81
N PRO A 226 -10.54 25.26 -5.67
CA PRO A 226 -9.41 24.33 -5.72
C PRO A 226 -9.30 23.43 -4.48
N ARG A 227 -10.25 23.52 -3.53
CA ARG A 227 -10.32 22.72 -2.30
C ARG A 227 -9.06 22.87 -1.45
N LEU A 228 -8.69 24.11 -1.12
CA LEU A 228 -7.53 24.39 -0.25
C LEU A 228 -7.68 23.71 1.13
N PRO A 229 -6.57 23.48 1.85
CA PRO A 229 -6.62 22.92 3.21
C PRO A 229 -7.56 23.71 4.14
N ASP A 230 -8.38 23.01 4.91
CA ASP A 230 -9.25 23.60 5.93
C ASP A 230 -8.69 23.29 7.32
N GLU A 231 -8.00 24.26 7.91
CA GLU A 231 -7.37 24.10 9.23
C GLU A 231 -8.35 23.73 10.35
N LYS A 232 -9.61 24.20 10.28
CA LYS A 232 -10.61 23.88 11.31
C LYS A 232 -11.04 22.43 11.17
N ARG A 233 -11.27 21.98 9.92
CA ARG A 233 -11.65 20.61 9.64
C ARG A 233 -10.51 19.64 9.95
N ILE A 234 -9.27 19.97 9.57
CA ILE A 234 -8.06 19.20 9.91
C ILE A 234 -8.01 18.90 11.41
N LYS A 235 -8.17 19.92 12.27
CA LYS A 235 -8.16 19.78 13.73
C LYS A 235 -9.33 18.97 14.28
N ALA A 236 -10.46 18.93 13.57
CA ALA A 236 -11.66 18.24 14.01
C ALA A 236 -11.68 16.76 13.62
N VAL A 237 -11.21 16.42 12.42
CA VAL A 237 -11.43 15.07 11.83
C VAL A 237 -10.19 14.19 11.83
N ILE A 238 -8.98 14.74 11.67
CA ILE A 238 -7.76 13.91 11.56
C ILE A 238 -7.44 13.27 12.92
N GLY A 239 -7.43 11.94 12.96
CA GLY A 239 -7.19 11.18 14.20
C GLY A 239 -8.32 11.30 15.23
N SER A 240 -9.53 11.66 14.80
CA SER A 240 -10.70 11.80 15.67
C SER A 240 -11.00 10.49 16.44
N GLU A 241 -11.72 10.60 17.56
CA GLU A 241 -12.16 9.43 18.33
C GLU A 241 -13.03 8.48 17.50
N ASP A 242 -13.92 9.01 16.67
CA ASP A 242 -14.77 8.19 15.80
C ASP A 242 -13.94 7.40 14.77
N HIS A 243 -12.93 8.01 14.16
CA HIS A 243 -12.02 7.30 13.25
C HIS A 243 -11.19 6.24 13.98
N ARG A 244 -10.70 6.55 15.19
CA ARG A 244 -9.98 5.57 16.04
C ARG A 244 -10.87 4.40 16.46
N ARG A 245 -12.15 4.65 16.74
CA ARG A 245 -13.14 3.60 17.01
C ARG A 245 -13.35 2.68 15.80
N VAL A 246 -13.57 3.25 14.62
CA VAL A 246 -13.71 2.46 13.37
C VAL A 246 -12.44 1.65 13.09
N ASN A 247 -11.25 2.23 13.28
CA ASN A 247 -9.99 1.52 13.14
C ASN A 247 -9.90 0.32 14.11
N LEU A 248 -10.27 0.51 15.38
CA LEU A 248 -10.27 -0.55 16.37
C LEU A 248 -11.28 -1.67 16.03
N GLU A 249 -12.47 -1.32 15.56
CA GLU A 249 -13.48 -2.29 15.13
C GLU A 249 -12.98 -3.14 13.98
N LEU A 250 -12.41 -2.52 12.94
CA LEU A 250 -11.83 -3.22 11.80
C LEU A 250 -10.62 -4.09 12.22
N ALA A 251 -9.71 -3.55 13.02
CA ALA A 251 -8.51 -4.27 13.47
C ALA A 251 -8.86 -5.52 14.30
N ARG A 252 -9.96 -5.51 15.05
CA ARG A 252 -10.45 -6.68 15.80
C ARG A 252 -10.90 -7.82 14.90
N GLU A 253 -11.36 -7.52 13.69
CA GLU A 253 -11.80 -8.50 12.69
C GLU A 253 -10.68 -8.90 11.72
N ALA A 254 -9.59 -8.13 11.68
CA ALA A 254 -8.45 -8.35 10.78
C ALA A 254 -7.37 -9.30 11.34
N VAL A 255 -7.61 -9.99 12.45
CA VAL A 255 -6.67 -10.95 13.06
C VAL A 255 -7.18 -12.38 12.89
N ALA A 256 -6.43 -13.20 12.15
CA ALA A 256 -6.77 -14.60 11.91
C ALA A 256 -6.17 -15.52 12.99
N LEU A 257 -7.04 -16.20 13.76
CA LEU A 257 -6.61 -17.29 14.66
C LEU A 257 -6.31 -18.55 13.84
N LEU A 258 -5.03 -18.78 13.51
CA LEU A 258 -4.62 -19.90 12.66
C LEU A 258 -4.60 -21.25 13.40
N ARG A 259 -4.30 -21.25 14.70
CA ARG A 259 -4.24 -22.45 15.53
C ARG A 259 -4.56 -22.13 16.99
N ASN A 260 -5.35 -22.97 17.63
CA ASN A 260 -5.58 -22.97 19.08
C ASN A 260 -5.33 -24.38 19.62
N ASP A 261 -4.38 -24.54 20.53
CA ASP A 261 -4.02 -25.81 21.17
C ASP A 261 -4.82 -26.09 22.46
N GLY A 262 -5.81 -25.23 22.76
CA GLY A 262 -6.63 -25.27 23.97
C GLY A 262 -6.24 -24.22 25.01
N GLY A 263 -5.15 -23.48 24.81
CA GLY A 263 -4.71 -22.41 25.72
C GLY A 263 -5.39 -21.05 25.53
N LEU A 264 -6.15 -20.84 24.45
CA LEU A 264 -6.86 -19.59 24.18
C LEU A 264 -8.38 -19.73 24.37
N PRO A 265 -9.06 -18.72 24.96
CA PRO A 265 -8.48 -17.48 25.51
C PRO A 265 -7.77 -17.70 26.86
N PHE A 266 -6.68 -16.97 27.09
CA PHE A 266 -5.98 -16.99 28.38
C PHE A 266 -6.75 -16.20 29.43
N ASP A 267 -7.00 -16.80 30.59
CA ASP A 267 -7.62 -16.10 31.71
C ASP A 267 -6.56 -15.28 32.46
N ALA A 268 -6.62 -13.95 32.33
CA ALA A 268 -5.74 -13.03 33.03
C ALA A 268 -6.20 -12.70 34.46
N ALA A 269 -7.36 -13.21 34.92
CA ALA A 269 -7.83 -12.97 36.28
C ALA A 269 -6.87 -13.58 37.30
N PRO A 270 -6.55 -12.89 38.40
CA PRO A 270 -5.77 -13.48 39.48
C PRO A 270 -6.51 -14.69 40.06
N ALA A 271 -5.77 -15.69 40.54
CA ALA A 271 -6.37 -16.83 41.23
C ALA A 271 -7.22 -16.34 42.43
N GLU A 272 -8.39 -16.95 42.66
CA GLU A 272 -9.22 -16.60 43.81
C GLU A 272 -8.42 -16.74 45.12
N ALA A 273 -8.46 -15.71 45.96
CA ALA A 273 -7.81 -15.78 47.27
C ALA A 273 -8.47 -16.90 48.10
N ILE A 274 -7.67 -17.85 48.58
CA ILE A 274 -8.16 -18.91 49.48
C ILE A 274 -8.55 -18.24 50.80
N PRO A 275 -9.84 -18.26 51.21
CA PRO A 275 -10.28 -17.58 52.42
C PRO A 275 -9.56 -18.17 53.66
N GLY A 276 -8.82 -17.32 54.37
CA GLY A 276 -8.12 -17.69 55.60
C GLY A 276 -6.65 -18.09 55.45
N SER A 277 -6.05 -18.05 54.25
CA SER A 277 -4.60 -18.31 54.08
C SER A 277 -3.71 -17.15 54.54
N GLY A 278 -4.18 -15.90 54.47
CA GLY A 278 -3.38 -14.71 54.74
C GLY A 278 -2.38 -14.34 53.62
N ASP A 279 -2.26 -15.19 52.60
CA ASP A 279 -1.40 -14.97 51.44
C ASP A 279 -2.12 -14.13 50.37
N ALA A 280 -1.41 -13.16 49.80
CA ALA A 280 -1.89 -12.47 48.60
C ALA A 280 -1.98 -13.47 47.44
N PRO A 281 -3.02 -13.41 46.58
CA PRO A 281 -3.11 -14.28 45.42
C PRO A 281 -1.87 -14.13 44.53
N ALA A 282 -1.31 -15.25 44.08
CA ALA A 282 -0.11 -15.24 43.23
C ALA A 282 -0.37 -14.40 41.99
N ARG A 283 0.52 -13.42 41.73
CA ARG A 283 0.45 -12.61 40.51
C ARG A 283 0.74 -13.51 39.32
N LYS A 284 -0.12 -13.44 38.29
CA LYS A 284 0.17 -14.06 37.00
C LYS A 284 1.28 -13.29 36.30
N ARG A 285 2.10 -13.94 35.49
CA ARG A 285 3.15 -13.29 34.71
C ARG A 285 3.04 -13.66 33.24
N ILE A 286 3.09 -12.65 32.38
CA ILE A 286 3.07 -12.78 30.92
C ILE A 286 4.42 -12.27 30.40
N ALA A 287 5.15 -13.14 29.69
CA ALA A 287 6.35 -12.74 28.96
C ALA A 287 5.99 -12.43 27.51
N VAL A 288 6.03 -11.15 27.14
CA VAL A 288 5.91 -10.73 25.74
C VAL A 288 7.31 -10.69 25.14
N VAL A 289 7.58 -11.53 24.15
CA VAL A 289 8.92 -11.71 23.58
C VAL A 289 8.93 -11.55 22.07
N GLY A 290 10.05 -11.09 21.52
CA GLY A 290 10.27 -11.00 20.08
C GLY A 290 10.43 -9.56 19.58
N PRO A 291 11.14 -9.37 18.45
CA PRO A 291 11.54 -8.05 17.98
C PRO A 291 10.38 -7.14 17.61
N LEU A 292 9.23 -7.71 17.24
CA LEU A 292 8.04 -6.96 16.82
C LEU A 292 7.08 -6.66 17.99
N ALA A 293 7.37 -7.13 19.20
CA ALA A 293 6.49 -6.93 20.35
C ALA A 293 6.27 -5.45 20.71
N ASP A 294 7.26 -4.59 20.44
CA ASP A 294 7.20 -3.15 20.69
C ASP A 294 7.74 -2.32 19.51
N ASP A 295 7.72 -2.87 18.30
CA ASP A 295 8.12 -2.16 17.08
C ASP A 295 6.91 -1.48 16.42
N ALA A 296 6.68 -0.23 16.83
CA ALA A 296 5.49 0.51 16.41
C ALA A 296 5.46 0.83 14.91
N GLN A 297 6.60 1.15 14.29
CA GLN A 297 6.62 1.55 12.88
C GLN A 297 6.51 0.33 11.96
N ASN A 298 7.22 -0.76 12.25
CA ASN A 298 7.07 -1.98 11.46
C ASN A 298 5.70 -2.66 11.65
N GLN A 299 5.01 -2.43 12.78
CA GLN A 299 3.61 -2.84 12.93
C GLN A 299 2.67 -2.10 11.96
N LEU A 300 2.97 -0.85 11.58
CA LEU A 300 2.20 -0.13 10.56
C LEU A 300 2.48 -0.66 9.15
N GLY A 301 3.69 -1.16 8.91
CA GLY A 301 4.10 -1.77 7.64
C GLY A 301 4.55 -0.76 6.59
N ASP A 302 4.58 -1.20 5.34
CA ASP A 302 4.89 -0.34 4.20
C ASP A 302 3.74 0.66 3.91
N TRP A 303 4.03 1.70 3.12
CA TRP A 303 3.10 2.79 2.77
C TRP A 303 2.57 3.62 3.95
N ALA A 304 3.24 3.55 5.11
CA ALA A 304 3.09 4.45 6.24
C ALA A 304 4.43 5.09 6.56
N GLY A 305 4.50 6.43 6.68
CA GLY A 305 5.80 7.06 6.97
C GLY A 305 6.35 6.54 8.30
N SER A 306 7.64 6.18 8.40
CA SER A 306 8.78 6.48 7.51
C SER A 306 9.21 5.34 6.59
N SER A 307 8.28 4.60 5.98
CA SER A 307 8.54 3.45 5.09
C SER A 307 9.52 3.70 3.92
N GLY A 308 9.74 4.96 3.52
CA GLY A 308 10.83 5.37 2.63
C GLY A 308 10.38 6.15 1.39
N GLN A 309 9.10 6.14 1.06
CA GLN A 309 8.54 6.81 -0.12
C GLN A 309 8.51 8.35 0.03
N VAL A 310 8.59 8.87 1.26
CA VAL A 310 8.52 10.31 1.55
C VAL A 310 9.52 10.73 2.63
N GLY A 311 10.08 11.94 2.49
CA GLY A 311 11.11 12.46 3.40
C GLY A 311 10.63 13.39 4.53
N TRP A 312 9.35 13.76 4.58
CA TRP A 312 8.85 14.78 5.52
C TRP A 312 8.49 14.25 6.92
N MET A 313 8.48 12.94 7.11
CA MET A 313 8.14 12.28 8.38
C MET A 313 9.20 11.22 8.72
N PRO A 314 10.47 11.63 8.98
CA PRO A 314 11.59 10.71 9.12
C PRO A 314 11.50 9.78 10.35
N ASP A 315 10.85 10.24 11.43
CA ASP A 315 10.67 9.48 12.68
C ASP A 315 9.43 8.56 12.64
N GLY A 316 8.69 8.58 11.53
CA GLY A 316 7.45 7.86 11.33
C GLY A 316 6.25 8.45 12.07
N HIS A 317 5.16 7.68 12.13
CA HIS A 317 3.93 8.11 12.80
C HIS A 317 4.17 8.28 14.32
N PRO A 318 3.49 9.23 14.99
CA PRO A 318 3.72 9.49 16.41
C PRO A 318 3.52 8.24 17.28
N ARG A 319 4.55 7.82 18.01
CA ARG A 319 4.52 6.60 18.87
C ARG A 319 3.34 6.57 19.84
N GLY A 320 2.92 7.72 20.36
CA GLY A 320 1.78 7.84 21.27
C GLY A 320 0.41 7.56 20.63
N MET A 321 0.33 7.43 19.31
CA MET A 321 -0.88 7.08 18.57
C MET A 321 -0.89 5.61 18.12
N ILE A 322 0.17 4.85 18.40
CA ILE A 322 0.33 3.46 17.99
C ILE A 322 0.31 2.61 19.26
N THR A 323 -0.60 1.65 19.33
CA THR A 323 -0.63 0.64 20.40
C THR A 323 0.09 -0.60 19.89
N THR A 324 1.26 -0.89 20.44
CA THR A 324 1.99 -2.14 20.14
C THR A 324 1.35 -3.33 20.85
N VAL A 325 1.74 -4.56 20.52
CA VAL A 325 1.31 -5.74 21.27
C VAL A 325 1.68 -5.62 22.76
N LEU A 326 2.90 -5.15 23.05
CA LEU A 326 3.34 -4.89 24.42
C LEU A 326 2.47 -3.86 25.15
N ASP A 327 2.12 -2.75 24.48
CA ASP A 327 1.20 -1.75 25.04
C ASP A 327 -0.17 -2.35 25.35
N GLY A 328 -0.72 -3.14 24.43
CA GLY A 328 -2.01 -3.79 24.59
C GLY A 328 -2.06 -4.73 25.80
N PHE A 329 -1.04 -5.58 25.97
CA PHE A 329 -0.94 -6.44 27.15
C PHE A 329 -0.77 -5.63 28.43
N ARG A 330 0.05 -4.58 28.44
CA ARG A 330 0.22 -3.70 29.62
C ARG A 330 -1.04 -2.94 30.00
N ALA A 331 -1.81 -2.50 29.01
CA ALA A 331 -3.05 -1.75 29.23
C ALA A 331 -4.20 -2.63 29.73
N LEU A 332 -4.23 -3.90 29.32
CA LEU A 332 -5.30 -4.85 29.65
C LEU A 332 -4.97 -5.77 30.84
N ALA A 333 -3.69 -5.90 31.20
CA ALA A 333 -3.28 -6.58 32.42
C ALA A 333 -3.73 -5.78 33.65
N GLY A 334 -4.59 -6.37 34.48
CA GLY A 334 -4.97 -5.77 35.77
C GLY A 334 -3.82 -5.84 36.80
N ASP A 335 -4.02 -5.21 37.97
CA ASP A 335 -3.01 -5.10 39.05
C ASP A 335 -2.42 -6.44 39.57
N GLY A 336 -3.06 -7.57 39.23
CA GLY A 336 -2.63 -8.92 39.57
C GLY A 336 -1.79 -9.63 38.51
N CYS A 337 -1.47 -8.98 37.38
CA CYS A 337 -0.71 -9.58 36.28
C CYS A 337 0.52 -8.74 35.92
N GLU A 338 1.70 -9.33 36.00
CA GLU A 338 2.95 -8.71 35.56
C GLU A 338 3.19 -8.98 34.07
N VAL A 339 3.53 -7.94 33.30
CA VAL A 339 3.87 -8.07 31.87
C VAL A 339 5.33 -7.68 31.68
N THR A 340 6.16 -8.66 31.32
CA THR A 340 7.59 -8.46 31.02
C THR A 340 7.82 -8.43 29.51
N TYR A 341 8.91 -7.78 29.10
CA TYR A 341 9.33 -7.73 27.70
C TYR A 341 10.78 -8.18 27.57
N ALA A 342 11.06 -9.01 26.57
CA ALA A 342 12.41 -9.31 26.13
C ALA A 342 12.47 -9.34 24.60
N ARG A 343 13.46 -8.66 24.00
CA ARG A 343 13.58 -8.55 22.54
C ARG A 343 13.75 -9.92 21.87
N GLY A 344 14.52 -10.82 22.47
CA GLY A 344 14.72 -12.20 22.00
C GLY A 344 15.63 -12.36 20.78
N ALA A 345 15.42 -11.56 19.73
CA ALA A 345 16.21 -11.62 18.49
C ALA A 345 16.22 -10.27 17.75
N ASN A 346 17.14 -10.12 16.80
CA ASN A 346 17.09 -9.08 15.77
C ASN A 346 16.52 -9.67 14.48
N VAL A 347 15.87 -8.83 13.65
CA VAL A 347 15.35 -9.26 12.33
C VAL A 347 16.44 -9.11 11.26
N ILE A 348 16.98 -7.90 11.14
CA ILE A 348 18.01 -7.55 10.16
C ILE A 348 19.15 -6.76 10.80
N ASP A 349 20.32 -6.82 10.16
CA ASP A 349 21.38 -5.84 10.30
C ASP A 349 21.38 -4.92 9.08
N LEU A 350 21.62 -3.64 9.30
CA LEU A 350 21.72 -2.65 8.22
C LEU A 350 23.16 -2.47 7.78
N VAL A 351 23.47 -2.83 6.54
CA VAL A 351 24.78 -2.67 5.91
C VAL A 351 24.78 -1.56 4.87
N PRO A 352 25.92 -0.93 4.55
CA PRO A 352 26.00 0.02 3.44
C PRO A 352 25.55 -0.63 2.13
N ASP A 353 24.93 0.16 1.25
CA ASP A 353 24.60 -0.27 -0.10
C ASP A 353 25.89 -0.65 -0.86
N PRO A 354 25.99 -1.88 -1.43
CA PRO A 354 27.18 -2.33 -2.13
C PRO A 354 27.50 -1.53 -3.41
N GLU A 355 26.54 -0.77 -3.94
CA GLU A 355 26.74 0.14 -5.08
C GLU A 355 27.30 1.52 -4.68
N GLY A 356 27.51 1.75 -3.37
CA GLY A 356 28.09 2.98 -2.83
C GLY A 356 27.13 3.75 -1.93
N GLU A 357 27.65 4.75 -1.21
CA GLU A 357 26.86 5.48 -0.21
C GLU A 357 25.89 6.51 -0.81
N PHE A 358 26.07 6.89 -2.08
CA PHE A 358 25.30 7.94 -2.74
C PHE A 358 24.79 7.49 -4.11
N TYR A 359 23.62 7.99 -4.50
CA TYR A 359 23.16 7.95 -5.89
C TYR A 359 23.96 8.93 -6.75
N PRO A 360 23.89 8.81 -8.10
CA PRO A 360 24.58 9.74 -9.01
C PRO A 360 24.20 11.23 -8.83
N ASP A 361 23.04 11.50 -8.23
CA ASP A 361 22.55 12.85 -7.92
C ASP A 361 23.02 13.39 -6.56
N GLY A 362 23.80 12.59 -5.80
CA GLY A 362 24.37 12.95 -4.51
C GLY A 362 23.47 12.68 -3.30
N GLN A 363 22.27 12.11 -3.48
CA GLN A 363 21.45 11.69 -2.35
C GLN A 363 22.02 10.41 -1.69
N PRO A 364 22.00 10.28 -0.35
CA PRO A 364 22.47 9.08 0.31
C PRO A 364 21.56 7.89 -0.04
N ARG A 365 22.18 6.75 -0.34
CA ARG A 365 21.44 5.49 -0.51
C ARG A 365 20.99 4.97 0.85
N PRO A 366 19.75 4.47 0.98
CA PRO A 366 19.34 3.73 2.17
C PRO A 366 20.28 2.54 2.42
N LYS A 367 20.46 2.19 3.69
CA LYS A 367 21.17 0.96 4.05
C LYS A 367 20.36 -0.26 3.61
N ILE A 368 21.05 -1.33 3.26
CA ILE A 368 20.43 -2.60 2.87
C ILE A 368 20.27 -3.49 4.10
N GLY A 369 19.08 -4.06 4.27
CA GLY A 369 18.80 -5.06 5.29
C GLY A 369 19.39 -6.41 4.90
N VAL A 370 20.20 -7.00 5.78
CA VAL A 370 20.63 -8.41 5.67
C VAL A 370 20.15 -9.17 6.90
N SER A 371 19.97 -10.49 6.79
CA SER A 371 19.58 -11.33 7.94
C SER A 371 20.51 -11.09 9.12
N ALA A 372 19.95 -10.69 10.26
CA ALA A 372 20.73 -10.54 11.47
C ALA A 372 21.30 -11.90 11.91
N PRO A 373 22.52 -11.97 12.45
CA PRO A 373 23.03 -13.18 13.07
C PRO A 373 22.25 -13.49 14.35
N VAL A 374 22.26 -14.76 14.77
CA VAL A 374 21.67 -15.16 16.04
C VAL A 374 22.44 -14.54 17.20
N ASP A 375 21.75 -13.73 18.00
CA ASP A 375 22.26 -13.21 19.27
C ASP A 375 21.85 -14.14 20.42
N ARG A 376 22.82 -14.87 20.98
CA ARG A 376 22.55 -15.79 22.10
C ARG A 376 22.16 -15.08 23.39
N ALA A 377 22.66 -13.86 23.63
CA ALA A 377 22.36 -13.14 24.86
C ALA A 377 20.88 -12.70 24.88
N LEU A 378 20.39 -12.15 23.77
CA LEU A 378 18.97 -11.79 23.62
C LEU A 378 18.06 -13.02 23.76
N LEU A 379 18.49 -14.15 23.19
CA LEU A 379 17.75 -15.41 23.28
C LEU A 379 17.71 -15.94 24.72
N ASP A 380 18.84 -15.98 25.42
CA ASP A 380 18.94 -16.46 26.80
C ASP A 380 18.10 -15.59 27.76
N GLU A 381 18.09 -14.27 27.55
CA GLU A 381 17.23 -13.34 28.29
C GLU A 381 15.73 -13.65 28.08
N ALA A 382 15.30 -13.81 26.82
CA ALA A 382 13.92 -14.15 26.51
C ALA A 382 13.51 -15.53 27.07
N VAL A 383 14.43 -16.50 27.05
CA VAL A 383 14.21 -17.83 27.66
C VAL A 383 14.06 -17.73 29.17
N ALA A 384 14.87 -16.91 29.85
CA ALA A 384 14.75 -16.69 31.28
C ALA A 384 13.39 -16.06 31.63
N ALA A 385 12.99 -15.00 30.92
CA ALA A 385 11.69 -14.36 31.10
C ALA A 385 10.52 -15.34 30.86
N ALA A 386 10.62 -16.18 29.83
CA ALA A 386 9.61 -17.19 29.50
C ALA A 386 9.48 -18.29 30.57
N ARG A 387 10.58 -18.70 31.22
CA ARG A 387 10.56 -19.72 32.29
C ARG A 387 9.89 -19.24 33.57
N GLU A 388 9.88 -17.94 33.80
CA GLU A 388 9.24 -17.32 34.96
C GLU A 388 7.78 -16.93 34.69
N ALA A 389 7.29 -17.06 33.46
CA ALA A 389 5.96 -16.64 33.05
C ALA A 389 4.95 -17.79 32.99
N ASP A 390 3.68 -17.47 33.24
CA ASP A 390 2.53 -18.37 33.04
C ASP A 390 2.07 -18.41 31.58
N LEU A 391 2.34 -17.34 30.82
CA LEU A 391 2.03 -17.22 29.40
C LEU A 391 3.23 -16.63 28.65
N ILE A 392 3.54 -17.21 27.50
CA ILE A 392 4.53 -16.68 26.55
C ILE A 392 3.78 -16.15 25.34
N VAL A 393 3.97 -14.87 25.04
CA VAL A 393 3.44 -14.19 23.85
C VAL A 393 4.62 -13.88 22.94
N ALA A 394 4.86 -14.71 21.94
CA ALA A 394 5.91 -14.48 20.95
C ALA A 394 5.38 -13.64 19.77
N VAL A 395 5.98 -12.47 19.53
CA VAL A 395 5.60 -11.53 18.47
C VAL A 395 6.75 -11.42 17.47
N VAL A 396 6.53 -12.02 16.30
CA VAL A 396 7.52 -12.13 15.23
C VAL A 396 6.89 -11.74 13.90
N GLY A 397 7.72 -11.34 12.94
CA GLY A 397 7.32 -10.88 11.62
C GLY A 397 8.53 -10.42 10.83
N ASP A 398 8.29 -9.61 9.81
CA ASP A 398 9.29 -8.95 8.98
C ASP A 398 9.38 -7.45 9.32
N VAL A 399 10.12 -6.70 8.49
CA VAL A 399 10.34 -5.26 8.61
C VAL A 399 10.33 -4.64 7.22
N VAL A 400 10.09 -3.34 7.12
CA VAL A 400 9.93 -2.64 5.82
C VAL A 400 11.13 -2.79 4.88
N GLN A 401 12.35 -3.00 5.40
CA GLN A 401 13.54 -3.21 4.55
C GLN A 401 13.56 -4.57 3.83
N LEU A 402 12.61 -5.46 4.14
CA LEU A 402 12.42 -6.74 3.45
C LEU A 402 11.27 -6.69 2.42
N VAL A 403 10.52 -5.58 2.39
CA VAL A 403 9.43 -5.30 1.46
C VAL A 403 10.04 -4.59 0.25
N GLY A 404 9.70 -5.04 -0.96
CA GLY A 404 10.32 -4.58 -2.22
C GLY A 404 9.89 -5.39 -3.43
#